data_AF-A0A6A5FZX0-F1
#
_entry.id   AF-A0A6A5FZX0-F1
#
_cell.length_a   1.000
_cell.length_b   1.000
_cell.length_c   1.000
_cell.angle_alpha   90.00
_cell.angle_beta   90.00
_cell.angle_gamma   90.00
#
_symmetry.space_group_name_H-M   'P 1'
#
loop_
_entity.id
_entity.type
_entity.pdbx_description
1 polymer ?
#
loop_
_entity_poly.entity_id
_entity_poly.type
_entity_poly.pdbx_seq_one_letter_code
_entity_poly.pdbx_strand_id
1 'polypeptide(L)'
;MASNRFLSLYFAMLKARKSKYPVTTIWICISTILAVTYTVVGLPENCGFLYIPEEMLWLSEDGECSQFQYDILFYTVLACSMFSNTLNITTAGKLVFDKVAGMSASDSQLRRRMYIRKFSQCVLQDCLHAFDMINCTFIYKMDLSSIWLQFMCFSGSFVGIHMLDGLVMFFFHADVQPKWLRKTFVRNSIISVTPAT
;
A
#
# COMPACT_ATOMS: atom_id res chain seq x y z
N MET A 1 3.23 2.27 -5.81
CA MET A 1 3.52 3.70 -5.54
C MET A 1 5.00 4.00 -5.29
N ALA A 2 5.71 3.18 -4.50
CA ALA A 2 7.13 3.36 -4.19
C ALA A 2 8.01 3.53 -5.44
N SER A 3 7.80 2.69 -6.47
CA SER A 3 8.56 2.76 -7.74
C SER A 3 8.47 4.11 -8.45
N ASN A 4 7.28 4.73 -8.48
CA ASN A 4 7.11 6.04 -9.11
C ASN A 4 7.94 7.12 -8.38
N ARG A 5 7.96 7.09 -7.04
CA ARG A 5 8.75 8.02 -6.23
C ARG A 5 10.25 7.78 -6.43
N PHE A 6 10.70 6.53 -6.33
CA PHE A 6 12.08 6.13 -6.55
C PHE A 6 12.59 6.59 -7.92
N LEU A 7 11.86 6.25 -8.99
CA LEU A 7 12.24 6.63 -10.35
C LEU A 7 12.24 8.14 -10.56
N SER A 8 11.29 8.87 -9.96
CA SER A 8 11.25 10.33 -10.05
C SER A 8 12.44 11.02 -9.38
N LEU A 9 13.02 10.43 -8.34
CA LEU A 9 14.12 11.02 -7.57
C LEU A 9 15.50 10.61 -8.10
N TYR A 10 15.68 9.35 -8.50
CA TYR A 10 16.97 8.87 -9.03
C TYR A 10 17.18 9.21 -10.51
N PHE A 11 16.12 9.20 -11.31
CA PHE A 11 16.20 9.42 -12.75
C PHE A 11 15.54 10.74 -13.17
N ALA A 12 15.52 11.74 -12.29
CA ALA A 12 14.89 13.05 -12.53
C ALA A 12 15.34 13.70 -13.86
N MET A 13 16.65 13.68 -14.15
CA MET A 13 17.24 14.19 -15.38
C MET A 13 16.80 13.42 -16.63
N LEU A 14 16.71 12.08 -16.53
CA LEU A 14 16.21 11.21 -17.60
C LEU A 14 14.72 11.40 -17.84
N LYS A 15 13.93 11.60 -16.78
CA LYS A 15 12.50 11.91 -16.87
C LYS A 15 12.24 13.29 -17.47
N ALA A 16 13.02 14.30 -17.09
CA ALA A 16 12.96 15.64 -17.69
C ALA A 16 13.32 15.62 -19.18
N ARG A 17 14.30 14.80 -19.58
CA ARG A 17 14.76 14.67 -20.97
C ARG A 17 13.86 13.76 -21.83
N LYS A 18 13.29 12.70 -21.25
CA LYS A 18 12.32 11.76 -21.87
C LYS A 18 10.94 11.91 -21.25
N SER A 19 10.39 13.14 -21.30
CA SER A 19 9.12 13.56 -20.68
C SER A 19 7.89 12.68 -21.01
N LYS A 20 7.96 11.77 -21.98
CA LYS A 20 6.84 10.95 -22.45
C LYS A 20 6.69 9.56 -21.82
N TYR A 21 7.61 9.07 -20.97
CA TYR A 21 7.49 7.71 -20.41
C TYR A 21 6.41 7.63 -19.31
N PRO A 22 5.25 6.98 -19.54
CA PRO A 22 4.15 6.96 -18.59
C PRO A 22 4.33 5.79 -17.62
N VAL A 23 5.38 5.84 -16.80
CA VAL A 23 5.75 4.76 -15.86
C VAL A 23 4.57 4.35 -14.98
N THR A 24 3.80 5.31 -14.46
CA THR A 24 2.62 5.01 -13.64
C THR A 24 1.57 4.22 -14.42
N THR A 25 1.28 4.61 -15.67
CA THR A 25 0.32 3.90 -16.53
C THR A 25 0.78 2.48 -16.80
N ILE A 26 2.07 2.27 -17.10
CA ILE A 26 2.65 0.94 -17.31
C ILE A 26 2.44 0.06 -16.07
N TRP A 27 2.76 0.57 -14.87
CA TRP A 27 2.57 -0.18 -13.64
C TRP A 27 1.10 -0.48 -13.34
N ILE A 28 0.19 0.46 -13.60
CA ILE A 28 -1.25 0.22 -13.47
C ILE A 28 -1.69 -0.91 -14.41
N CYS A 29 -1.30 -0.87 -15.68
CA CYS A 29 -1.62 -1.91 -16.63
C CYS A 29 -1.08 -3.29 -16.18
N ILE A 30 0.17 -3.35 -15.71
CA ILE A 30 0.76 -4.59 -15.19
C ILE A 30 -0.04 -5.11 -14.00
N SER A 31 -0.37 -4.26 -13.03
CA SER A 31 -1.17 -4.64 -11.86
C SER A 31 -2.57 -5.14 -12.24
N THR A 32 -3.23 -4.49 -13.20
CA THR A 32 -4.54 -4.92 -13.69
C THR A 32 -4.46 -6.26 -14.41
N ILE A 33 -3.46 -6.47 -15.26
CA ILE A 33 -3.27 -7.75 -15.96
C ILE A 33 -3.02 -8.87 -14.95
N LEU A 34 -2.13 -8.65 -13.96
CA LEU A 34 -1.88 -9.64 -12.91
C LEU A 34 -3.15 -9.97 -12.13
N ALA A 35 -3.93 -8.97 -11.73
CA ALA A 35 -5.20 -9.19 -11.02
C ALA A 35 -6.18 -10.04 -11.85
N VAL A 36 -6.36 -9.71 -13.14
CA VAL A 36 -7.22 -10.49 -14.05
C VAL A 36 -6.71 -11.92 -14.19
N THR A 37 -5.39 -12.12 -14.33
CA THR A 37 -4.80 -13.47 -14.40
C THR A 37 -5.12 -14.28 -13.16
N TYR A 38 -4.92 -13.73 -11.96
CA TYR A 38 -5.28 -14.42 -10.71
C TYR A 38 -6.76 -14.78 -10.66
N THR A 39 -7.64 -13.87 -11.06
CA THR A 39 -9.08 -14.15 -11.13
C THR A 39 -9.40 -15.27 -12.10
N VAL A 40 -8.85 -15.24 -13.33
CA VAL A 40 -9.14 -16.24 -14.36
C VAL A 40 -8.59 -17.62 -13.99
N VAL A 41 -7.41 -17.68 -13.39
CA VAL A 41 -6.80 -18.94 -12.93
C VAL A 41 -7.61 -19.57 -11.78
N GLY A 42 -8.36 -18.77 -11.02
CA GLY A 42 -9.29 -19.24 -9.99
C GLY A 42 -10.68 -19.66 -10.47
N LEU A 43 -11.01 -19.57 -11.77
CA LEU A 43 -12.32 -19.97 -12.31
C LEU A 43 -12.53 -21.49 -12.51
N PRO A 44 -11.52 -22.29 -12.88
CA PRO A 44 -11.68 -23.74 -13.03
C PRO A 44 -12.03 -24.46 -11.72
N GLU A 45 -12.65 -25.63 -11.84
CA GLU A 45 -12.93 -26.52 -10.70
C GLU A 45 -11.64 -26.89 -9.95
N ASN A 46 -11.71 -26.96 -8.62
CA ASN A 46 -10.61 -27.22 -7.67
C ASN A 46 -9.52 -26.13 -7.58
N CYS A 47 -9.70 -25.02 -8.30
CA CYS A 47 -8.77 -23.88 -8.32
C CYS A 47 -9.35 -22.63 -7.66
N GLY A 48 -10.66 -22.59 -7.41
CA GLY A 48 -11.35 -21.41 -6.90
C GLY A 48 -11.46 -21.37 -5.37
N PHE A 49 -11.98 -20.23 -4.91
CA PHE A 49 -12.57 -20.12 -3.58
C PHE A 49 -14.07 -20.35 -3.74
N LEU A 50 -14.58 -21.43 -3.14
CA LEU A 50 -16.00 -21.68 -3.08
C LEU A 50 -16.58 -21.04 -1.82
N TYR A 51 -17.70 -20.34 -1.98
CA TYR A 51 -18.51 -19.97 -0.83
C TYR A 51 -19.31 -21.21 -0.41
N ILE A 52 -18.93 -21.82 0.71
CA ILE A 52 -19.63 -22.97 1.28
C ILE A 52 -20.76 -22.42 2.18
N PRO A 53 -22.04 -22.58 1.81
CA PRO A 53 -23.15 -21.97 2.54
C PRO A 53 -23.30 -22.55 3.96
N GLU A 54 -23.02 -23.84 4.16
CA GLU A 54 -23.06 -24.46 5.49
C GLU A 54 -21.99 -23.89 6.42
N GLU A 55 -20.84 -23.52 5.86
CA GLU A 55 -19.72 -22.98 6.61
C GLU A 55 -19.69 -21.45 6.63
N MET A 56 -20.56 -20.79 5.86
CA MET A 56 -20.55 -19.35 5.59
C MET A 56 -19.18 -18.80 5.19
N LEU A 57 -18.23 -19.64 4.76
CA LEU A 57 -16.84 -19.27 4.54
C LEU A 57 -16.50 -19.34 3.06
N TRP A 58 -15.62 -18.44 2.63
CA TRP A 58 -14.92 -18.59 1.36
C TRP A 58 -13.74 -19.51 1.60
N LEU A 59 -13.92 -20.79 1.30
CA LEU A 59 -12.85 -21.78 1.44
C LEU A 59 -12.21 -22.02 0.08
N SER A 60 -10.90 -22.16 0.07
CA SER A 60 -10.21 -22.80 -1.06
C SER A 60 -10.78 -24.20 -1.20
N GLU A 61 -11.18 -24.61 -2.41
CA GLU A 61 -11.60 -26.00 -2.64
C GLU A 61 -10.52 -26.98 -2.18
N ASP A 62 -10.85 -28.20 -1.73
CA ASP A 62 -9.87 -29.20 -1.28
C ASP A 62 -9.10 -29.83 -2.47
N GLY A 63 -8.33 -29.00 -3.17
CA GLY A 63 -7.54 -29.36 -4.34
C GLY A 63 -6.15 -28.75 -4.29
N GLU A 64 -5.18 -29.41 -4.92
CA GLU A 64 -3.79 -28.93 -4.97
C GLU A 64 -3.68 -27.54 -5.64
N CYS A 65 -4.58 -27.23 -6.58
CA CYS A 65 -4.58 -25.96 -7.30
C CYS A 65 -4.95 -24.77 -6.40
N SER A 66 -5.97 -24.91 -5.54
CA SER A 66 -6.42 -23.83 -4.66
C SER A 66 -5.36 -23.51 -3.58
N GLN A 67 -4.71 -24.53 -3.03
CA GLN A 67 -3.60 -24.39 -2.08
C GLN A 67 -2.40 -23.70 -2.73
N PHE A 68 -2.04 -24.13 -3.94
CA PHE A 68 -0.99 -23.49 -4.72
C PHE A 68 -1.28 -22.01 -5.03
N GLN A 69 -2.54 -21.66 -5.34
CA GLN A 69 -2.94 -20.28 -5.55
C GLN A 69 -2.84 -19.44 -4.27
N TYR A 70 -3.29 -19.97 -3.14
CA TYR A 70 -3.18 -19.29 -1.84
C TYR A 70 -1.72 -19.02 -1.48
N ASP A 71 -0.85 -20.01 -1.63
CA ASP A 71 0.59 -19.88 -1.37
C ASP A 71 1.23 -18.85 -2.30
N ILE A 72 0.94 -18.90 -3.60
CA ILE A 72 1.45 -17.91 -4.56
C ILE A 72 0.98 -16.51 -4.16
N LEU A 73 -0.29 -16.33 -3.79
CA LEU A 73 -0.83 -15.03 -3.40
C LEU A 73 -0.10 -14.50 -2.16
N PHE A 74 0.08 -15.35 -1.15
CA PHE A 74 0.80 -15.02 0.07
C PHE A 74 2.26 -14.59 -0.22
N TYR A 75 3.01 -15.39 -0.97
CA TYR A 75 4.40 -15.08 -1.34
C TYR A 75 4.50 -13.84 -2.23
N THR A 76 3.53 -13.62 -3.12
CA THR A 76 3.48 -12.44 -3.99
C THR A 76 3.24 -11.16 -3.19
N VAL A 77 2.33 -11.18 -2.22
CA VAL A 77 2.07 -10.06 -1.31
C VAL A 77 3.32 -9.75 -0.48
N LEU A 78 3.96 -10.79 0.08
CA LEU A 78 5.20 -10.63 0.85
C LEU A 78 6.33 -10.04 0.00
N ALA A 79 6.55 -10.58 -1.20
CA ALA A 79 7.57 -10.08 -2.12
C ALA A 79 7.32 -8.63 -2.55
N CYS A 80 6.07 -8.27 -2.87
CA CYS A 80 5.68 -6.90 -3.19
C CYS A 80 5.93 -5.94 -2.02
N SER A 81 5.59 -6.36 -0.80
CA SER A 81 5.83 -5.58 0.43
C SER A 81 7.33 -5.36 0.67
N MET A 82 8.15 -6.40 0.56
CA MET A 82 9.60 -6.29 0.69
C MET A 82 10.17 -5.33 -0.37
N PHE A 83 9.81 -5.50 -1.63
CA PHE A 83 10.26 -4.64 -2.72
C PHE A 83 9.83 -3.18 -2.54
N SER A 84 8.57 -2.93 -2.18
CA SER A 84 8.03 -1.61 -1.87
C SER A 84 8.82 -0.93 -0.75
N ASN A 85 9.06 -1.65 0.35
CA ASN A 85 9.79 -1.14 1.51
C ASN A 85 11.26 -0.86 1.18
N THR A 86 11.94 -1.71 0.42
CA THR A 86 13.30 -1.44 -0.06
C THR A 86 13.35 -0.13 -0.86
N LEU A 87 12.47 0.05 -1.84
CA LEU A 87 12.43 1.28 -2.64
C LEU A 87 12.15 2.52 -1.79
N ASN A 88 11.26 2.41 -0.81
CA ASN A 88 10.93 3.47 0.13
C ASN A 88 12.12 3.82 1.05
N ILE A 89 12.88 2.84 1.55
CA ILE A 89 14.11 3.06 2.33
C ILE A 89 15.19 3.73 1.48
N THR A 90 15.44 3.22 0.27
CA THR A 90 16.44 3.80 -0.63
C THR A 90 16.11 5.24 -0.99
N THR A 91 14.83 5.51 -1.26
CA THR A 91 14.34 6.86 -1.51
C THR A 91 14.49 7.76 -0.28
N ALA A 92 14.28 7.22 0.93
CA ALA A 92 14.50 7.93 2.19
C ALA A 92 15.96 8.32 2.38
N GLY A 93 16.87 7.35 2.14
CA GLY A 93 18.31 7.56 2.20
C GLY A 93 18.74 8.70 1.27
N LYS A 94 18.37 8.63 -0.01
CA LYS A 94 18.71 9.69 -0.98
C LYS A 94 18.25 11.06 -0.52
N LEU A 95 17.03 11.19 0.00
CA LEU A 95 16.49 12.46 0.44
C LEU A 95 17.13 13.01 1.72
N VAL A 96 17.68 12.15 2.58
CA VAL A 96 18.41 12.54 3.78
C VAL A 96 19.84 12.97 3.45
N PHE A 97 20.48 12.32 2.47
CA PHE A 97 21.88 12.57 2.12
C PHE A 97 22.08 13.60 0.99
N ASP A 98 21.17 13.71 0.02
CA ASP A 98 21.28 14.70 -1.06
C ASP A 98 20.96 16.11 -0.56
N LYS A 99 21.98 16.95 -0.44
CA LYS A 99 21.82 18.40 -0.30
C LYS A 99 21.45 18.99 -1.65
N VAL A 100 20.28 19.62 -1.75
CA VAL A 100 19.89 20.35 -2.95
C VAL A 100 20.39 21.79 -2.83
N ALA A 101 21.35 22.15 -3.68
CA ALA A 101 21.87 23.52 -3.76
C ALA A 101 20.75 24.50 -4.17
N GLY A 102 20.68 25.67 -3.53
CA GLY A 102 19.69 26.72 -3.83
C GLY A 102 18.33 26.56 -3.16
N MET A 103 18.10 25.55 -2.31
CA MET A 103 16.86 25.38 -1.56
C MET A 103 16.97 26.00 -0.16
N SER A 104 15.92 26.71 0.28
CA SER A 104 15.87 27.25 1.63
C SER A 104 15.85 26.13 2.68
N ALA A 105 16.39 26.40 3.87
CA ALA A 105 16.38 25.43 4.96
C ALA A 105 14.94 25.00 5.34
N SER A 106 13.97 25.93 5.30
CA SER A 106 12.57 25.65 5.60
C SER A 106 11.92 24.73 4.56
N ASP A 107 12.18 24.94 3.27
CA ASP A 107 11.61 24.11 2.21
C ASP A 107 12.18 22.69 2.23
N SER A 108 13.49 22.57 2.53
CA SER A 108 14.13 21.26 2.71
C SER A 108 13.49 20.46 3.86
N GLN A 109 13.21 21.13 4.99
CA GLN A 109 12.60 20.52 6.17
C GLN A 109 11.14 20.12 5.91
N LEU A 110 10.37 20.97 5.23
CA LEU A 110 8.99 20.65 4.82
C LEU A 110 8.95 19.43 3.90
N ARG A 111 9.82 19.40 2.88
CA ARG A 111 9.94 18.27 1.96
C ARG A 111 10.28 16.97 2.69
N ARG A 112 11.23 17.03 3.63
CA ARG A 112 11.61 15.88 4.48
C ARG A 112 10.45 15.39 5.35
N ARG A 113 9.69 16.29 5.99
CA ARG A 113 8.50 15.95 6.80
C ARG A 113 7.41 15.29 5.96
N MET A 114 7.08 15.87 4.79
CA MET A 114 6.12 15.28 3.86
C MET A 114 6.55 13.89 3.40
N TYR A 115 7.85 13.72 3.15
CA TYR A 115 8.41 12.44 2.77
C TYR A 115 8.30 11.39 3.88
N ILE A 116 8.69 11.74 5.11
CA ILE A 116 8.57 10.82 6.26
C ILE A 116 7.11 10.40 6.45
N ARG A 117 6.14 11.31 6.37
CA ARG A 117 4.71 10.95 6.39
C ARG A 117 4.35 9.94 5.30
N LYS A 118 4.79 10.19 4.07
CA LYS A 118 4.53 9.33 2.90
C LYS A 118 5.23 7.97 2.99
N PHE A 119 6.39 7.90 3.65
CA PHE A 119 7.10 6.67 3.97
C PHE A 119 6.35 5.88 5.04
N SER A 120 6.02 6.53 6.18
CA SER A 120 5.24 5.92 7.26
C SER A 120 3.90 5.40 6.77
N GLN A 121 3.22 6.14 5.89
CA GLN A 121 1.98 5.66 5.25
C GLN A 121 2.22 4.33 4.53
N CYS A 122 3.21 4.25 3.63
CA CYS A 122 3.46 3.02 2.88
C CYS A 122 3.83 1.85 3.78
N VAL A 123 4.71 2.07 4.76
CA VAL A 123 5.09 1.01 5.71
C VAL A 123 3.88 0.52 6.50
N LEU A 124 3.03 1.42 7.00
CA LEU A 124 1.84 1.04 7.75
C LEU A 124 0.85 0.25 6.88
N GLN A 125 0.60 0.67 5.63
CA GLN A 125 -0.27 -0.04 4.69
C GLN A 125 0.29 -1.44 4.36
N ASP A 126 1.59 -1.52 4.06
CA ASP A 126 2.26 -2.79 3.72
C ASP A 126 2.25 -3.77 4.92
N CYS A 127 2.49 -3.28 6.15
CA CYS A 127 2.40 -4.09 7.37
C CYS A 127 0.97 -4.55 7.68
N LEU A 128 -0.01 -3.70 7.40
CA LEU A 128 -1.42 -3.95 7.66
C LEU A 128 -1.92 -5.09 6.75
N HIS A 129 -1.63 -5.04 5.44
CA HIS A 129 -1.95 -6.16 4.54
C HIS A 129 -1.19 -7.45 4.86
N ALA A 130 0.06 -7.37 5.32
CA ALA A 130 0.80 -8.55 5.78
C ALA A 130 0.17 -9.17 7.05
N PHE A 131 -0.23 -8.33 8.00
CA PHE A 131 -0.90 -8.75 9.23
C PHE A 131 -2.24 -9.43 8.93
N ASP A 132 -3.01 -8.90 7.97
CA ASP A 132 -4.26 -9.50 7.51
C ASP A 132 -4.07 -10.89 6.91
N MET A 133 -3.08 -11.08 6.04
CA MET A 133 -2.75 -12.41 5.51
C MET A 133 -2.31 -13.40 6.59
N ILE A 134 -1.54 -12.94 7.58
CA ILE A 134 -1.14 -13.77 8.72
C ILE A 134 -2.37 -14.15 9.54
N ASN A 135 -3.24 -13.19 9.87
CA ASN A 135 -4.47 -13.44 10.62
C ASN A 135 -5.39 -14.41 9.90
N CYS A 136 -5.61 -14.22 8.59
CA CYS A 136 -6.40 -15.12 7.76
C CYS A 136 -5.84 -16.55 7.82
N THR A 137 -4.51 -16.70 7.73
CA THR A 137 -3.84 -18.01 7.83
C THR A 137 -4.02 -18.63 9.22
N PHE A 138 -3.93 -17.85 10.30
CA PHE A 138 -4.15 -18.33 11.66
C PHE A 138 -5.60 -18.71 11.92
N ILE A 139 -6.55 -17.86 11.51
CA ILE A 139 -7.99 -18.10 11.67
C ILE A 139 -8.42 -19.33 10.86
N TYR A 140 -7.84 -19.56 9.67
CA TYR A 140 -8.05 -20.78 8.90
C TYR A 140 -7.57 -22.03 9.65
N LYS A 141 -6.39 -21.97 10.26
CA LYS A 141 -5.81 -23.11 11.00
C LYS A 141 -6.42 -23.34 12.38
N MET A 142 -7.05 -22.32 12.97
CA MET A 142 -7.79 -22.47 14.21
C MET A 142 -9.12 -23.15 13.87
N ASP A 143 -9.23 -24.42 14.22
CA ASP A 143 -10.49 -25.16 14.21
C ASP A 143 -11.41 -24.59 15.30
N LEU A 144 -12.05 -23.46 15.00
CA LEU A 144 -13.01 -22.81 15.87
C LEU A 144 -14.28 -23.66 15.84
N SER A 145 -14.69 -24.16 17.02
CA SER A 145 -15.93 -24.93 17.19
C SER A 145 -17.20 -24.21 16.71
N SER A 146 -17.12 -22.90 16.46
CA SER A 146 -18.17 -22.09 15.85
C SER A 146 -17.70 -21.51 14.52
N ILE A 147 -18.15 -22.15 13.45
CA ILE A 147 -18.09 -21.70 12.06
C ILE A 147 -18.52 -20.22 11.92
N TRP A 148 -19.58 -19.83 12.62
CA TRP A 148 -20.12 -18.46 12.59
C TRP A 148 -19.12 -17.42 13.11
N LEU A 149 -18.33 -17.78 14.12
CA LEU A 149 -17.28 -16.91 14.66
C LEU A 149 -16.11 -16.79 13.68
N GLN A 150 -15.74 -17.90 13.03
CA GLN A 150 -14.68 -17.90 12.01
C GLN A 150 -15.07 -17.01 10.81
N PHE A 151 -16.31 -17.10 10.33
CA PHE A 151 -16.84 -16.23 9.27
C PHE A 151 -16.81 -14.75 9.66
N MET A 152 -17.26 -14.41 10.87
CA MET A 152 -17.27 -13.02 11.34
C MET A 152 -15.86 -12.46 11.50
N CYS A 153 -14.90 -13.28 11.92
CA CYS A 153 -13.49 -12.89 12.01
C CYS A 153 -12.89 -12.66 10.61
N PHE A 154 -13.14 -13.55 9.65
CA PHE A 154 -12.68 -13.38 8.26
C PHE A 154 -13.29 -12.15 7.59
N SER A 155 -14.61 -12.03 7.60
CA SER A 155 -15.32 -10.89 7.01
C SER A 155 -14.98 -9.59 7.70
N GLY A 156 -14.85 -9.61 9.02
CA GLY A 156 -14.43 -8.47 9.83
C GLY A 156 -12.99 -8.04 9.52
N SER A 157 -12.06 -8.99 9.37
CA SER A 157 -10.68 -8.70 8.98
C SER A 157 -10.62 -8.10 7.58
N PHE A 158 -11.31 -8.70 6.61
CA PHE A 158 -11.32 -8.24 5.22
C PHE A 158 -11.94 -6.84 5.05
N VAL A 159 -13.09 -6.57 5.67
CA VAL A 159 -13.68 -5.22 5.60
C VAL A 159 -12.85 -4.23 6.42
N GLY A 160 -12.39 -4.66 7.60
CA GLY A 160 -11.58 -3.85 8.50
C GLY A 160 -10.26 -3.43 7.85
N ILE A 161 -9.62 -4.29 7.07
CA ILE A 161 -8.32 -4.01 6.47
C ILE A 161 -8.41 -2.91 5.42
N HIS A 162 -9.42 -2.96 4.55
CA HIS A 162 -9.67 -1.94 3.55
C HIS A 162 -10.10 -0.61 4.19
N MET A 163 -10.88 -0.67 5.28
CA MET A 163 -11.23 0.53 6.06
C MET A 163 -9.97 1.17 6.67
N LEU A 164 -9.12 0.37 7.32
CA LEU A 164 -7.91 0.87 7.96
C LEU A 164 -6.89 1.39 6.94
N ASP A 165 -6.75 0.75 5.78
CA ASP A 165 -5.93 1.26 4.67
C ASP A 165 -6.38 2.67 4.23
N GLY A 166 -7.69 2.85 4.06
CA GLY A 166 -8.30 4.16 3.77
C GLY A 166 -8.07 5.19 4.89
N LEU A 167 -8.16 4.77 6.16
CA LEU A 167 -7.89 5.63 7.31
C LEU A 167 -6.41 6.06 7.38
N VAL A 168 -5.47 5.15 7.10
CA VAL A 168 -4.04 5.46 7.01
C VAL A 168 -3.81 6.49 5.90
N MET A 169 -4.43 6.31 4.72
CA MET A 169 -4.36 7.32 3.66
C MET A 169 -4.91 8.68 4.10
N PHE A 170 -6.07 8.70 4.76
CA PHE A 170 -6.72 9.92 5.26
C PHE A 170 -5.87 10.66 6.31
N PHE A 171 -5.21 9.92 7.21
CA PHE A 171 -4.36 10.51 8.24
C PHE A 171 -3.08 11.08 7.66
N PHE A 172 -2.40 10.33 6.78
CA PHE A 172 -1.07 10.71 6.28
C PHE A 172 -1.10 11.64 5.06
N HIS A 173 -2.20 11.68 4.29
CA HIS A 173 -2.29 12.49 3.07
C HIS A 173 -3.10 13.78 3.26
N ALA A 174 -2.41 14.91 3.49
CA ALA A 174 -3.06 16.20 3.76
C ALA A 174 -3.96 16.72 2.62
N ASP A 175 -3.75 16.26 1.39
CA ASP A 175 -4.59 16.63 0.23
C ASP A 175 -5.94 15.90 0.22
N VAL A 176 -6.04 14.76 0.92
CA VAL A 176 -7.28 13.98 1.07
C VAL A 176 -8.12 14.53 2.23
N GLN A 177 -7.50 15.26 3.16
CA GLN A 177 -8.17 15.85 4.29
C GLN A 177 -9.08 17.01 3.83
N PRO A 178 -10.36 16.99 4.20
CA PRO A 178 -11.28 18.04 3.80
C PRO A 178 -10.90 19.38 4.47
N LYS A 179 -11.17 20.50 3.78
CA LYS A 179 -10.61 21.85 4.09
C LYS A 179 -10.83 22.33 5.54
N TRP A 180 -11.93 21.93 6.18
CA TRP A 180 -12.26 22.16 7.59
C TRP A 180 -11.27 21.51 8.57
N LEU A 181 -10.79 20.29 8.31
CA LEU A 181 -9.76 19.62 9.12
C LEU A 181 -8.35 20.17 8.85
N ARG A 182 -8.11 20.68 7.63
CA ARG A 182 -6.81 21.26 7.22
C ARG A 182 -6.45 22.53 7.98
N LYS A 183 -7.44 23.35 8.37
CA LYS A 183 -7.24 24.64 9.07
C LYS A 183 -6.61 24.48 10.45
N THR A 184 -6.86 23.37 11.15
CA THR A 184 -6.33 23.14 12.51
C THR A 184 -4.82 22.88 12.50
N PHE A 185 -4.26 22.33 11.41
CA PHE A 185 -2.84 22.00 11.32
C PHE A 185 -1.96 23.12 10.71
N VAL A 186 -2.54 23.96 9.83
CA VAL A 186 -1.81 25.05 9.14
C VAL A 186 -1.60 26.29 10.02
N ARG A 187 -2.39 26.46 11.10
CA ARG A 187 -2.29 27.62 12.00
C ARG A 187 -0.92 27.76 12.69
N ASN A 188 -0.09 26.71 12.72
CA ASN A 188 1.26 26.75 13.29
C ASN A 188 2.39 27.09 12.28
N SER A 189 2.06 27.44 11.04
CA SER A 189 3.05 27.66 9.97
C SER A 189 2.76 28.88 9.09
N ILE A 190 2.28 29.98 9.68
CA ILE A 190 2.26 31.27 9.00
C ILE A 190 3.67 31.87 9.13
N ILE A 191 4.54 31.52 8.19
CA ILE A 191 5.80 32.23 7.97
C ILE A 191 5.44 33.55 7.27
N SER A 192 5.53 34.65 8.04
CA SER A 192 5.54 36.01 7.52
C SER A 192 6.81 36.21 6.70
N VAL A 193 6.69 36.25 5.37
CA VAL A 193 7.76 36.74 4.49
C VAL A 193 7.65 38.26 4.47
N THR A 194 8.49 38.93 5.26
CA THR A 194 8.74 40.37 5.07
C THR A 194 9.59 40.55 3.81
N PRO A 195 9.23 41.49 2.92
CA PRO A 195 10.05 41.80 1.75
C PRO A 195 11.33 42.50 2.21
N ALA A 196 12.48 42.05 1.72
CA ALA A 196 13.74 42.74 1.92
C ALA A 196 13.74 44.03 1.08
N THR A 197 13.88 45.17 1.76
CA THR A 197 14.22 46.49 1.19
C THR A 197 15.72 46.62 1.01
#